data_AF-A0AA88YH69-F1
#
_entry.id   AF-A0AA88YH69-F1
#
_cell.length_a   1.000
_cell.length_b   1.000
_cell.length_c   1.000
_cell.angle_alpha   90.00
_cell.angle_beta   90.00
_cell.angle_gamma   90.00
#
_symmetry.space_group_name_H-M   'P 1'
#
loop_
_entity.id
_entity.type
_entity.pdbx_description
1 polymer ?
#
loop_
_entity_poly.entity_id
_entity_poly.type
_entity_poly.pdbx_seq_one_letter_code
_entity_poly.pdbx_strand_id
1 'polypeptide(L)'
;AMTGYETNNKYEITTKNGIQFMHATEDTDPCTRQCCGALRPFDLDINDGNGRTVIRLDRPLRCTAIVCCCCCLQELNVQCPPGVHVGKIQQM
;
A
#
# COMPACT_ATOMS: atom_id res chain seq x y z
N ALA A 1 18.92 1.45 -22.50
CA ALA A 1 18.79 0.86 -21.16
C ALA A 1 17.52 1.42 -20.52
N MET A 2 16.49 0.59 -20.31
CA MET A 2 15.23 1.05 -19.72
C MET A 2 15.38 1.05 -18.19
N THR A 3 15.73 2.21 -17.66
CA THR A 3 15.91 2.47 -16.24
C THR A 3 14.55 2.51 -15.53
N GLY A 4 14.38 1.72 -14.46
CA GLY A 4 13.45 2.06 -13.38
C GLY A 4 11.99 1.59 -13.53
N TYR A 5 11.74 0.35 -13.97
CA TYR A 5 10.46 -0.29 -13.67
C TYR A 5 10.49 -0.76 -12.22
N GLU A 6 10.11 0.10 -11.28
CA GLU A 6 9.82 -0.32 -9.91
C GLU A 6 8.66 -1.33 -9.98
N THR A 7 8.94 -2.61 -9.80
CA THR A 7 7.91 -3.63 -9.65
C THR A 7 7.16 -3.42 -8.34
N ASN A 8 5.89 -3.80 -8.29
CA ASN A 8 5.13 -3.88 -7.03
C ASN A 8 5.92 -4.73 -6.02
N ASN A 9 6.14 -4.23 -4.80
CA ASN A 9 6.81 -5.04 -3.80
C ASN A 9 5.90 -6.20 -3.40
N LYS A 10 6.54 -7.35 -3.22
CA LYS A 10 5.91 -8.59 -2.79
C LYS A 10 6.56 -8.98 -1.48
N TYR A 11 5.74 -9.17 -0.45
CA TYR A 11 6.19 -9.43 0.91
C TYR A 11 5.62 -10.75 1.38
N GLU A 12 6.50 -11.64 1.81
CA GLU A 12 6.12 -12.91 2.39
C GLU A 12 5.95 -12.76 3.90
N ILE A 13 4.78 -13.11 4.42
CA ILE A 13 4.46 -13.03 5.84
C ILE A 13 4.63 -14.42 6.44
N THR A 14 5.71 -14.58 7.19
CA THR A 14 6.10 -15.83 7.84
C THR A 14 5.89 -15.73 9.35
N THR A 15 5.52 -16.86 9.95
CA THR A 15 5.52 -17.01 11.41
C THR A 15 6.96 -17.12 11.92
N LYS A 16 7.17 -16.94 13.23
CA LYS A 16 8.49 -17.14 13.86
C LYS A 16 9.09 -18.53 13.60
N ASN A 17 8.26 -19.50 13.23
CA ASN A 17 8.66 -20.87 12.93
C ASN A 17 9.05 -21.06 11.45
N GLY A 18 9.06 -19.99 10.63
CA GLY A 18 9.41 -20.05 9.21
C GLY A 18 8.30 -20.56 8.29
N ILE A 19 7.11 -20.85 8.81
CA ILE A 19 5.95 -21.23 7.99
C ILE A 19 5.36 -19.94 7.39
N GLN A 20 5.34 -19.87 6.05
CA GLN A 20 4.61 -18.85 5.31
C GLN A 20 3.11 -19.08 5.48
N PHE A 21 2.41 -18.03 5.90
CA PHE A 21 0.97 -18.08 6.15
C PHE A 21 0.20 -17.10 5.24
N MET A 22 0.82 -15.96 4.91
CA MET A 22 0.22 -14.94 4.06
C MET A 22 1.24 -14.35 3.09
N HIS A 23 0.73 -13.68 2.06
CA HIS A 23 1.53 -12.94 1.10
C HIS A 23 0.89 -11.58 0.85
N ALA A 24 1.66 -10.51 0.97
CA ALA A 24 1.21 -9.16 0.69
C ALA A 24 1.80 -8.66 -0.64
N THR A 25 0.97 -8.05 -1.46
CA THR A 25 1.35 -7.49 -2.75
C THR A 25 0.92 -6.04 -2.82
N GLU A 26 1.87 -5.16 -3.12
CA GLU A 26 1.51 -3.78 -3.45
C GLU A 26 0.81 -3.75 -4.80
N ASP A 27 -0.15 -2.85 -4.96
CA ASP A 27 -0.70 -2.48 -6.27
C ASP A 27 -0.41 -1.00 -6.45
N THR A 28 0.40 -0.61 -7.43
CA THR A 28 0.67 0.82 -7.62
C THR A 28 0.89 1.22 -9.07
N ASP A 29 0.09 2.18 -9.52
CA ASP A 29 0.04 2.67 -10.88
C ASP A 29 1.35 3.35 -11.34
N PRO A 30 1.95 2.96 -12.48
CA PRO A 30 3.26 3.45 -12.92
C PRO A 30 3.29 4.97 -13.19
N CYS A 31 2.16 5.57 -13.55
CA CYS A 31 2.07 7.00 -13.87
C CYS A 31 2.31 7.92 -12.65
N THR A 32 2.07 7.43 -11.43
CA THR A 32 2.28 8.19 -10.19
C THR A 32 3.72 8.15 -9.66
N ARG A 33 4.61 7.29 -10.23
CA ARG A 33 6.03 7.17 -9.82
C ARG A 33 6.89 8.34 -10.26
N GLN A 34 6.64 8.87 -11.45
CA GLN A 34 7.53 9.86 -12.08
C GLN A 34 7.21 11.31 -11.70
N CYS A 35 6.01 11.59 -11.17
CA CYS A 35 5.55 12.96 -10.91
C CYS A 35 5.49 13.35 -9.42
N CYS A 36 5.44 12.40 -8.47
CA CYS A 36 5.06 12.70 -7.07
C CYS A 36 5.93 12.07 -5.97
N GLY A 37 7.00 11.35 -6.29
CA GLY A 37 7.96 10.81 -5.32
C GLY A 37 7.28 10.11 -4.12
N ALA A 38 7.55 10.58 -2.89
CA ALA A 38 7.06 9.99 -1.63
C ALA A 38 5.56 10.22 -1.32
N LEU A 39 4.83 11.00 -2.12
CA LEU A 39 3.39 11.29 -1.93
C LEU A 39 2.47 10.32 -2.66
N ARG A 40 3.01 9.20 -3.14
CA ARG A 40 2.31 8.22 -3.96
C ARG A 40 1.14 7.54 -3.25
N PRO A 41 0.03 7.21 -3.95
CA PRO A 41 -0.96 6.29 -3.40
C PRO A 41 -0.30 4.95 -3.08
N PHE A 42 -0.79 4.31 -2.03
CA PHE A 42 -0.28 3.01 -1.59
C PHE A 42 -1.47 2.09 -1.37
N ASP A 43 -1.60 1.09 -2.23
CA ASP A 43 -2.54 -0.01 -2.06
C ASP A 43 -1.73 -1.27 -1.74
N LEU A 44 -2.09 -1.97 -0.66
CA LEU A 44 -1.49 -3.26 -0.28
C LEU A 44 -2.59 -4.28 -0.03
N ASP A 45 -2.56 -5.36 -0.80
CA ASP A 45 -3.47 -6.49 -0.65
C ASP A 45 -2.74 -7.64 0.05
N ILE A 46 -3.25 -8.04 1.21
CA ILE A 46 -2.76 -9.19 1.96
C ILE A 46 -3.63 -10.39 1.65
N ASN A 47 -3.01 -11.39 1.03
CA ASN A 47 -3.63 -12.61 0.56
C ASN A 47 -3.30 -13.78 1.50
N ASP A 48 -4.30 -14.60 1.76
CA ASP A 48 -4.14 -15.89 2.45
C ASP A 48 -3.42 -16.92 1.56
N GLY A 49 -3.01 -18.06 2.12
CA GLY A 49 -2.42 -19.17 1.37
C GLY A 49 -3.28 -19.70 0.20
N ASN A 50 -4.59 -19.43 0.23
CA ASN A 50 -5.52 -19.75 -0.87
C ASN A 50 -5.62 -18.67 -1.96
N GLY A 51 -4.80 -17.61 -1.91
CA GLY A 51 -4.83 -16.50 -2.88
C GLY A 51 -6.04 -15.56 -2.73
N ARG A 52 -6.76 -15.64 -1.61
CA ARG A 52 -7.88 -14.75 -1.30
C ARG A 52 -7.38 -13.55 -0.52
N THR A 53 -7.73 -12.35 -0.97
CA THR A 53 -7.43 -11.11 -0.23
C THR A 53 -8.26 -11.07 1.05
N VAL A 54 -7.56 -11.06 2.19
CA VAL A 54 -8.17 -11.02 3.52
C VAL A 54 -8.17 -9.60 4.05
N ILE A 55 -7.07 -8.87 3.82
CA ILE A 55 -6.91 -7.50 4.28
C ILE A 55 -6.52 -6.63 3.09
N ARG A 56 -7.20 -5.49 2.93
CA ARG A 56 -6.83 -4.46 1.98
C ARG A 56 -6.47 -3.19 2.73
N LEU A 57 -5.31 -2.65 2.42
CA LEU A 57 -4.83 -1.37 2.93
C LEU A 57 -4.84 -0.38 1.78
N ASP A 58 -5.54 0.74 1.94
CA ASP A 58 -5.60 1.80 0.93
C ASP A 58 -5.17 3.14 1.54
N ARG A 59 -4.20 3.79 0.92
CA ARG A 59 -3.81 5.17 1.24
C ARG A 59 -4.09 6.03 0.02
N PRO A 60 -5.13 6.88 0.07
CA PRO A 60 -5.42 7.81 -1.02
C PRO A 60 -4.30 8.85 -1.12
N LEU A 61 -3.97 9.24 -2.35
CA LEU A 61 -3.03 10.33 -2.62
C LEU A 61 -3.60 11.65 -2.06
N ARG A 62 -2.91 12.24 -1.08
CA ARG A 62 -3.26 13.56 -0.54
C ARG A 62 -2.23 14.62 -0.94
N CYS A 63 -2.72 15.50 -1.81
CA CYS A 63 -2.18 16.75 -2.37
C CYS A 63 -0.89 16.72 -3.22
N THR A 64 -1.10 17.00 -4.52
CA THR A 64 -0.12 17.44 -5.55
C THR A 64 -0.06 18.96 -5.71
N ALA A 65 -0.64 19.74 -4.79
CA ALA A 65 -0.56 21.19 -4.85
C ALA A 65 0.83 21.65 -4.39
N ILE A 66 1.71 21.86 -5.38
CA ILE A 66 3.11 22.33 -5.34
C ILE A 66 3.39 23.54 -4.41
N VAL A 67 2.38 24.20 -3.82
CA VAL A 67 2.54 25.47 -3.07
C VAL A 67 2.02 25.45 -1.62
N CYS A 68 1.53 24.33 -1.08
CA CYS A 68 1.06 24.28 0.32
C CYS A 68 1.52 22.98 1.02
N CYS A 69 2.83 22.92 1.31
CA CYS A 69 3.52 21.76 1.87
C CYS A 69 3.73 21.89 3.40
N CYS A 70 2.67 22.13 4.19
CA CYS A 70 2.82 22.24 5.65
C CYS A 70 1.95 21.30 6.49
N CYS A 71 0.97 20.57 5.94
CA CYS A 71 0.06 19.77 6.76
C CYS A 71 -0.46 18.49 6.07
N CYS A 72 0.40 17.70 5.41
CA CYS A 72 -0.03 16.47 4.74
C CYS A 72 0.01 15.25 5.67
N LEU A 73 -0.88 15.18 6.67
CA LEU A 73 -1.02 13.96 7.46
C LEU A 73 -1.43 12.78 6.56
N GLN A 74 -0.58 11.75 6.53
CA GLN A 74 -0.83 10.51 5.82
C GLN A 74 -1.83 9.67 6.61
N GLU A 75 -2.86 9.16 5.94
CA GLU A 75 -3.83 8.22 6.51
C GLU A 75 -3.93 7.02 5.59
N LEU A 76 -3.95 5.85 6.21
CA LEU A 76 -4.04 4.54 5.58
C LEU A 76 -5.30 3.87 6.14
N ASN A 77 -6.24 3.56 5.27
CA ASN A 77 -7.45 2.83 5.62
C ASN A 77 -7.17 1.34 5.63
N VAL A 78 -7.79 0.64 6.58
CA VAL A 78 -7.66 -0.81 6.77
C VAL A 78 -9.02 -1.44 6.58
N GLN A 79 -9.10 -2.42 5.68
CA GLN A 79 -10.32 -3.16 5.37
C GLN A 79 -10.10 -4.66 5.60
N CYS A 80 -11.02 -5.34 6.27
CA CYS A 80 -10.99 -6.79 6.51
C CYS A 80 -12.40 -7.32 6.84
N PRO A 81 -12.99 -8.23 6.02
CA PRO A 81 -12.60 -8.60 4.64
C PRO A 81 -12.64 -7.39 3.68
N PRO A 82 -12.11 -7.49 2.45
CA PRO A 82 -12.17 -6.40 1.47
C PRO A 82 -13.62 -5.93 1.27
N GLY A 83 -13.86 -4.63 1.49
CA GLY A 83 -15.20 -4.01 1.51
C GLY A 83 -15.76 -3.71 2.91
N VAL A 84 -15.14 -4.21 3.98
CA VAL A 84 -15.51 -3.86 5.37
C VAL A 84 -14.40 -3.01 5.98
N HIS A 85 -14.68 -1.73 6.22
CA HIS A 85 -13.74 -0.82 6.86
C HIS A 85 -13.58 -1.16 8.35
N VAL A 86 -12.37 -1.50 8.77
CA VAL A 86 -12.01 -1.83 10.16
C VAL A 86 -11.54 -0.59 10.90
N GLY A 87 -10.79 0.27 10.22
CA GLY A 87 -10.26 1.48 10.83
C GLY A 87 -9.22 2.17 9.96
N LYS A 88 -8.52 3.14 10.56
CA LYS A 88 -7.55 3.99 9.89
C LYS A 88 -6.29 4.16 10.71
N ILE A 89 -5.16 4.20 10.04
CA ILE A 89 -3.83 4.45 10.60
C ILE A 89 -3.43 5.85 10.14
N GLN A 90 -3.09 6.72 11.08
CA GLN A 90 -2.70 8.09 10.80
C GLN A 90 -1.26 8.33 11.27
N GLN A 91 -0.44 8.91 10.41
CA GLN A 91 0.91 9.34 10.79
C GLN A 91 0.81 10.58 11.69
N MET A 92 1.45 10.52 12.87
CA MET A 92 1.55 11.64 13.82
C MET A 92 2.75 12.54 13.51
#